data_AF-A0A1D8UTY1-F1
#
_entry.id   AF-A0A1D8UTY1-F1
#
_cell.length_a   1.000
_cell.length_b   1.000
_cell.length_c   1.000
_cell.angle_alpha   90.00
_cell.angle_beta   90.00
_cell.angle_gamma   90.00
#
_symmetry.space_group_name_H-M   'P 1'
#
loop_
_entity.id
_entity.type
_entity.pdbx_description
1 polymer ?
#
loop_
_entity_poly.entity_id
_entity_poly.type
_entity_poly.pdbx_seq_one_letter_code
_entity_poly.pdbx_strand_id
1 'polypeptide(L)'
;MAALKGRKGSNAARPIIIRREEIIEDGRHGGAWKIAYADFMTAMMAFFLVMWLINATTEQQRRGIAAFFNPFAERDDPTQDNNLSPTQPSQTALQKPFVVSSTASRHDDILGKAQQARSARFDISQQKEVTQKAKHEPSKVEEEAFRHAPEKVRAALAHQPSASQVNIGGFSNELRISIADAEHQPMFELGTAVPNEHAIALLRALVPVLQSMPGMLSIDGFTDATPYQPGKKTNWLLSALRAEAARSVLV
;
A
#
# COMPACT_ATOMS: atom_id res chain seq x y z
N MET A 1 4.76 87.11 20.60
CA MET A 1 3.54 86.60 19.97
C MET A 1 3.87 86.06 18.59
N ALA A 2 3.07 85.09 18.13
CA ALA A 2 3.03 84.43 16.81
C ALA A 2 3.79 83.10 16.69
N ALA A 3 2.98 82.07 16.41
CA ALA A 3 3.28 80.66 16.27
C ALA A 3 3.15 80.21 14.80
N LEU A 4 3.41 78.91 14.56
CA LEU A 4 3.15 78.09 13.36
C LEU A 4 4.25 78.20 12.29
N LYS A 5 4.73 77.12 11.65
CA LYS A 5 4.03 75.91 11.20
C LYS A 5 5.06 74.84 10.79
N GLY A 6 4.82 73.59 11.15
CA GLY A 6 5.68 72.45 10.81
C GLY A 6 5.71 72.11 9.31
N ARG A 7 6.76 71.40 8.89
CA ARG A 7 6.81 70.69 7.61
C ARG A 7 7.39 69.29 7.83
N LYS A 8 6.52 68.28 7.78
CA LYS A 8 6.88 66.86 7.65
C LYS A 8 7.51 66.65 6.27
N GLY A 9 8.66 65.99 6.22
CA GLY A 9 9.32 65.52 5.00
C GLY A 9 9.79 64.08 5.21
N SER A 10 9.26 63.20 4.37
CA SER A 10 9.32 61.74 4.34
C SER A 10 10.69 61.08 4.53
N ASN A 11 10.69 60.00 5.32
CA ASN A 11 11.77 59.04 5.49
C ASN A 11 11.97 58.26 4.16
N ALA A 12 12.93 58.68 3.34
CA ALA A 12 13.30 57.99 2.11
C ALA A 12 14.13 56.74 2.46
N ALA A 13 13.54 55.58 2.22
CA ALA A 13 14.17 54.27 2.37
C ALA A 13 15.47 54.21 1.56
N ARG A 14 16.57 53.94 2.27
CA ARG A 14 17.88 53.66 1.65
C ARG A 14 17.82 52.24 1.10
N PRO A 15 18.09 51.97 -0.19
CA PRO A 15 18.06 50.61 -0.70
C PRO A 15 19.25 49.83 -0.12
N ILE A 16 18.95 48.70 0.53
CA ILE A 16 19.95 47.75 1.03
C ILE A 16 20.42 46.91 -0.16
N ILE A 17 21.68 47.08 -0.56
CA ILE A 17 22.30 46.26 -1.61
C ILE A 17 22.91 45.04 -0.93
N ILE A 18 22.23 43.89 -1.05
CA ILE A 18 22.78 42.60 -0.63
C ILE A 18 23.61 42.06 -1.80
N ARG A 19 24.94 42.13 -1.70
CA ARG A 19 25.83 41.36 -2.59
C ARG A 19 25.93 39.95 -2.05
N ARG A 20 25.39 38.98 -2.79
CA ARG A 20 25.60 37.56 -2.56
C ARG A 20 26.69 37.10 -3.53
N GLU A 21 27.89 36.88 -3.00
CA GLU A 21 28.94 36.17 -3.72
C GLU A 21 28.71 34.67 -3.53
N GLU A 22 28.48 33.96 -4.63
CA GLU A 22 28.39 32.52 -4.65
C GLU A 22 29.81 31.97 -4.75
N ILE A 23 30.33 31.44 -3.65
CA ILE A 23 31.57 30.66 -3.68
C ILE A 23 31.23 29.34 -4.36
N ILE A 24 31.55 29.24 -5.65
CA ILE A 24 31.53 27.97 -6.37
C ILE A 24 32.76 27.20 -5.90
N GLU A 25 32.60 26.38 -4.86
CA GLU A 25 33.56 25.30 -4.62
C GLU A 25 33.43 24.30 -5.78
N ASP A 26 34.54 24.04 -6.49
CA ASP A 26 34.69 22.99 -7.50
C ASP A 26 34.57 21.58 -6.87
N GLY A 27 33.38 21.28 -6.35
CA GLY A 27 33.06 20.06 -5.62
C GLY A 27 32.54 18.96 -6.52
N ARG A 28 33.40 18.16 -7.15
CA ARG A 28 33.08 16.78 -7.59
C ARG A 28 31.93 16.60 -8.61
N HIS A 29 31.62 17.57 -9.45
CA HIS A 29 30.52 17.46 -10.43
C HIS A 29 30.83 16.57 -11.66
N GLY A 30 32.07 16.08 -11.80
CA GLY A 30 32.48 15.23 -12.93
C GLY A 30 32.14 13.74 -12.82
N GLY A 31 31.46 13.29 -11.74
CA GLY A 31 31.17 11.87 -11.48
C GLY A 31 29.71 11.45 -11.69
N ALA A 32 28.77 12.39 -11.63
CA ALA A 32 27.33 12.08 -11.67
C ALA A 32 26.89 11.44 -13.00
N TRP A 33 27.47 11.88 -14.12
CA TRP A 33 27.16 11.33 -15.45
C TRP A 33 27.61 9.87 -15.61
N LYS A 34 28.65 9.43 -14.90
CA LYS A 34 29.14 8.05 -14.92
C LYS A 34 28.18 7.12 -14.17
N ILE A 35 27.50 7.62 -13.15
CA ILE A 35 26.49 6.87 -12.39
C ILE A 35 25.27 6.63 -13.28
N ALA A 36 24.81 7.67 -13.99
CA ALA A 36 23.73 7.54 -14.96
C ALA A 36 24.09 6.60 -16.13
N TYR A 37 25.33 6.63 -16.61
CA TYR A 37 25.81 5.72 -17.65
C TYR A 37 25.89 4.26 -17.17
N ALA A 38 26.36 4.03 -15.94
CA ALA A 38 26.42 2.70 -15.36
C ALA A 38 25.01 2.12 -15.17
N ASP A 39 24.06 2.91 -14.67
CA ASP A 39 22.66 2.51 -14.49
C ASP A 39 21.99 2.14 -15.83
N PHE A 40 22.24 2.95 -16.87
CA PHE A 40 21.78 2.63 -18.22
C PHE A 40 22.33 1.29 -18.75
N MET A 41 23.63 1.03 -18.54
CA MET A 41 24.24 -0.24 -18.97
C MET A 41 23.70 -1.44 -18.19
N THR A 42 23.42 -1.28 -16.89
CA THR A 42 22.80 -2.35 -16.09
C THR A 42 21.35 -2.60 -16.48
N ALA A 43 20.59 -1.57 -16.83
CA ALA A 43 19.23 -1.72 -17.34
C ALA A 43 19.22 -2.49 -18.67
N MET A 44 20.14 -2.17 -19.58
CA MET A 44 20.29 -2.88 -20.85
C MET A 44 20.75 -4.33 -20.68
N MET A 45 21.65 -4.60 -19.72
CA MET A 45 22.08 -5.95 -19.36
C MET A 45 20.91 -6.77 -18.80
N ALA A 46 20.14 -6.22 -17.86
CA ALA A 46 19.00 -6.89 -17.28
C ALA A 46 17.92 -7.20 -18.34
N PHE A 47 17.63 -6.23 -19.21
CA PHE A 47 16.72 -6.43 -20.34
C PHE A 47 17.20 -7.54 -21.29
N PHE A 48 18.50 -7.55 -21.62
CA PHE A 48 19.09 -8.59 -22.46
C PHE A 48 19.00 -9.98 -21.81
N LEU A 49 19.30 -10.10 -20.52
CA LEU A 49 19.19 -11.37 -19.80
C LEU A 49 17.75 -11.90 -19.78
N VAL A 50 16.76 -11.03 -19.59
CA VAL A 50 15.34 -11.41 -19.63
C VAL A 50 14.94 -11.88 -21.04
N MET A 51 15.28 -11.11 -22.08
CA MET A 51 14.98 -11.49 -23.46
C MET A 51 15.68 -12.78 -23.88
N TRP A 52 16.92 -12.96 -23.43
CA TRP A 52 17.70 -14.17 -23.64
C TRP A 52 17.06 -15.38 -22.95
N LEU A 53 16.56 -15.22 -21.71
CA LEU A 53 15.86 -16.29 -20.99
C LEU A 53 14.54 -16.68 -21.68
N ILE A 54 13.82 -15.71 -22.25
CA ILE A 54 12.56 -15.97 -22.97
C ILE A 54 12.82 -16.75 -24.27
N ASN A 55 13.91 -16.46 -24.99
CA ASN A 55 14.27 -17.20 -26.21
C ASN A 55 14.87 -18.59 -25.94
N ALA A 56 15.56 -18.75 -24.81
CA ALA A 56 16.15 -20.03 -24.42
C ALA A 56 15.15 -21.00 -23.74
N THR A 57 13.96 -20.53 -23.36
CA THR A 57 12.92 -21.33 -22.70
C THR A 57 11.87 -21.83 -23.70
N THR A 58 11.43 -23.07 -23.51
CA THR A 58 10.34 -23.64 -24.29
C THR A 58 9.00 -22.98 -23.93
N GLU A 59 8.01 -23.01 -24.84
CA GLU A 59 6.70 -22.41 -24.55
C GLU A 59 6.05 -22.98 -23.28
N GLN A 60 6.24 -24.27 -23.01
CA GLN A 60 5.69 -24.93 -21.82
C GLN A 60 6.32 -24.42 -20.52
N GLN A 61 7.63 -24.15 -20.51
CA GLN A 61 8.31 -23.55 -19.35
C GLN A 61 7.90 -22.09 -19.15
N ARG A 62 7.72 -21.34 -20.24
CA ARG A 62 7.25 -19.95 -20.20
C ARG A 62 5.85 -19.84 -19.60
N ARG A 63 4.94 -20.75 -19.96
CA ARG A 63 3.60 -20.85 -19.35
C ARG A 63 3.65 -21.19 -17.86
N GLY A 64 4.51 -22.13 -17.45
CA GLY A 64 4.68 -22.47 -16.03
C GLY A 64 5.16 -21.29 -15.17
N ILE A 65 6.08 -20.48 -15.69
CA ILE A 65 6.55 -19.27 -15.02
C ILE A 65 5.44 -18.19 -15.01
N ALA A 66 4.70 -18.03 -16.12
CA ALA A 66 3.58 -17.09 -16.19
C ALA A 66 2.47 -17.43 -15.18
N ALA A 67 2.13 -18.72 -15.02
CA ALA A 67 1.14 -19.19 -14.05
C ALA A 67 1.57 -18.92 -12.59
N PHE A 68 2.87 -18.98 -12.29
CA PHE A 68 3.39 -18.63 -10.97
C PHE A 68 3.21 -17.15 -10.63
N PHE A 69 3.41 -16.25 -11.61
CA PHE A 69 3.26 -14.80 -11.43
C PHE A 69 1.82 -14.30 -11.65
N ASN A 70 0.97 -15.08 -12.31
CA ASN A 70 -0.42 -14.72 -12.58
C ASN A 70 -1.36 -15.93 -12.33
N PRO A 71 -1.57 -16.32 -11.06
CA PRO A 71 -2.35 -17.52 -10.70
C PRO A 71 -3.85 -17.38 -11.01
N PHE A 72 -4.31 -16.21 -11.49
CA PHE A 72 -5.71 -15.93 -11.77
C PHE A 72 -6.04 -15.80 -13.26
N ALA A 73 -5.04 -15.69 -14.14
CA ALA A 73 -5.28 -15.53 -15.58
C ALA A 73 -5.57 -16.83 -16.33
N GLU A 74 -5.23 -18.00 -15.79
CA GLU A 74 -5.44 -19.29 -16.47
C GLU A 74 -6.86 -19.87 -16.26
N ARG A 75 -7.84 -19.06 -15.83
CA ARG A 75 -9.26 -19.45 -15.78
C ARG A 75 -9.97 -19.15 -17.10
N ASP A 76 -9.46 -19.70 -18.20
CA ASP A 76 -10.22 -19.82 -19.44
C ASP A 76 -10.67 -21.28 -19.58
N ASP A 77 -11.93 -21.50 -19.21
CA ASP A 77 -12.68 -22.75 -19.38
C ASP A 77 -12.85 -23.05 -20.88
N PRO A 78 -12.53 -24.25 -21.42
CA PRO A 78 -12.55 -24.51 -22.86
C PRO A 78 -13.97 -24.79 -23.40
N THR A 79 -14.97 -24.05 -22.94
CA THR A 79 -16.35 -24.13 -23.45
C THR A 79 -17.05 -22.77 -23.46
N GLN A 80 -16.60 -21.83 -24.30
CA GLN A 80 -17.52 -20.90 -24.95
C GLN A 80 -16.92 -20.23 -26.20
N ASP A 81 -17.30 -20.78 -27.33
CA ASP A 81 -17.64 -20.05 -28.53
C ASP A 81 -18.38 -18.73 -28.24
N ASN A 82 -17.75 -17.59 -28.59
CA ASN A 82 -18.29 -16.58 -29.52
C ASN A 82 -17.55 -15.24 -29.37
N ASN A 83 -16.84 -14.86 -30.44
CA ASN A 83 -16.44 -13.51 -30.87
C ASN A 83 -16.57 -12.38 -29.83
N LEU A 84 -15.44 -11.90 -29.31
CA LEU A 84 -15.16 -10.47 -29.07
C LEU A 84 -13.64 -10.23 -29.14
N SER A 85 -13.25 -9.16 -29.81
CA SER A 85 -11.90 -8.79 -30.23
C SER A 85 -10.88 -8.63 -29.08
N PRO A 86 -9.57 -8.82 -29.35
CA PRO A 86 -8.53 -8.63 -28.34
C PRO A 86 -8.33 -7.13 -28.06
N THR A 87 -8.70 -6.70 -26.85
CA THR A 87 -8.34 -5.37 -26.36
C THR A 87 -6.87 -5.38 -25.96
N GLN A 88 -6.05 -4.63 -26.71
CA GLN A 88 -4.64 -4.38 -26.42
C GLN A 88 -4.45 -3.78 -25.02
N PRO A 89 -3.41 -4.19 -24.26
CA PRO A 89 -2.99 -3.42 -23.09
C PRO A 89 -2.44 -2.07 -23.54
N SER A 90 -3.14 -1.01 -23.18
CA SER A 90 -2.73 0.37 -23.42
C SER A 90 -1.46 0.68 -22.62
N GLN A 91 -0.38 0.97 -23.33
CA GLN A 91 0.86 1.51 -22.79
C GLN A 91 0.53 2.85 -22.12
N THR A 92 0.56 2.91 -20.79
CA THR A 92 0.36 4.17 -20.08
C THR A 92 1.69 4.89 -20.01
N ALA A 93 1.71 6.03 -20.71
CA ALA A 93 2.80 6.97 -20.84
C ALA A 93 3.30 7.54 -19.50
N LEU A 94 4.60 7.85 -19.47
CA LEU A 94 5.24 8.78 -18.53
C LEU A 94 4.40 10.06 -18.39
N GLN A 95 3.94 10.38 -17.18
CA GLN A 95 3.51 11.74 -16.83
C GLN A 95 4.09 12.18 -15.48
N LYS A 96 4.67 13.38 -15.51
CA LYS A 96 5.55 14.07 -14.55
C LYS A 96 4.94 14.25 -13.13
N PRO A 97 5.78 14.42 -12.08
CA PRO A 97 5.28 14.71 -10.74
C PRO A 97 4.62 16.10 -10.66
N PHE A 98 3.40 16.09 -10.16
CA PHE A 98 2.58 17.26 -9.84
C PHE A 98 3.05 17.89 -8.51
N VAL A 99 3.26 19.20 -8.52
CA VAL A 99 3.68 19.99 -7.35
C VAL A 99 2.42 20.51 -6.65
N VAL A 100 2.17 20.07 -5.42
CA VAL A 100 1.07 20.58 -4.59
C VAL A 100 1.52 21.90 -3.93
N SER A 101 1.05 23.03 -4.45
CA SER A 101 1.00 24.29 -3.71
C SER A 101 -0.23 24.25 -2.80
N SER A 102 -0.01 24.13 -1.48
CA SER A 102 -1.06 24.36 -0.49
C SER A 102 -0.93 25.77 0.08
N THR A 103 -1.92 26.60 -0.22
CA THR A 103 -2.15 27.88 0.44
C THR A 103 -2.94 27.62 1.72
N ALA A 104 -2.28 27.76 2.87
CA ALA A 104 -2.96 27.88 4.17
C ALA A 104 -2.40 29.09 4.91
N SER A 105 -3.26 30.10 5.09
CA SER A 105 -3.00 31.24 5.94
C SER A 105 -3.27 30.89 7.40
N ARG A 106 -2.29 31.24 8.25
CA ARG A 106 -2.37 31.69 9.66
C ARG A 106 -3.00 30.76 10.71
N HIS A 107 -2.17 30.25 11.63
CA HIS A 107 -1.95 30.94 12.92
C HIS A 107 -0.73 30.40 13.65
N ASP A 108 -0.10 31.31 14.37
CA ASP A 108 1.17 31.25 15.07
C ASP A 108 1.23 30.26 16.26
N ASP A 109 2.46 30.10 16.78
CA ASP A 109 2.82 29.64 18.13
C ASP A 109 3.05 28.14 18.43
N ILE A 110 3.96 27.46 17.73
CA ILE A 110 4.76 26.36 18.35
C ILE A 110 6.16 26.21 17.68
N LEU A 111 7.03 27.23 17.71
CA LEU A 111 8.40 27.10 17.13
C LEU A 111 9.49 27.77 17.98
N GLY A 112 9.37 27.64 19.31
CA GLY A 112 10.36 28.15 20.27
C GLY A 112 11.19 27.08 21.01
N LYS A 113 10.93 25.77 20.82
CA LYS A 113 11.57 24.70 21.63
C LYS A 113 12.25 23.57 20.85
N ALA A 114 12.38 23.66 19.53
CA ALA A 114 12.99 22.60 18.71
C ALA A 114 14.51 22.74 18.48
N GLN A 115 15.14 23.85 18.89
CA GLN A 115 16.55 24.13 18.56
C GLN A 115 17.56 23.68 19.64
N GLN A 116 17.12 23.17 20.80
CA GLN A 116 18.02 22.87 21.93
C GLN A 116 18.25 21.38 22.23
N ALA A 117 17.77 20.47 21.36
CA ALA A 117 17.95 19.02 21.52
C ALA A 117 18.90 18.38 20.46
N ARG A 118 19.71 19.18 19.76
CA ARG A 118 20.62 18.70 18.70
C ARG A 118 22.06 18.42 19.15
N SER A 119 22.32 18.41 20.46
CA SER A 119 23.63 18.08 21.03
C SER A 119 23.55 16.91 22.01
N ALA A 120 23.15 15.75 21.51
CA ALA A 120 23.46 14.47 22.11
C ALA A 120 23.82 13.51 20.97
N ARG A 121 25.12 13.26 20.81
CA ARG A 121 25.64 12.20 19.94
C ARG A 121 25.06 10.88 20.46
N PHE A 122 24.18 10.27 19.67
CA PHE A 122 23.70 8.92 19.93
C PHE A 122 24.60 7.97 19.13
N ASP A 123 25.29 7.08 19.84
CA ASP A 123 26.21 6.08 19.29
C ASP A 123 25.50 5.17 18.29
N ILE A 124 25.80 5.36 17.00
CA ILE A 124 25.43 4.43 15.92
C ILE A 124 26.43 3.26 16.00
N SER A 125 26.29 2.41 17.01
CA SER A 125 27.10 1.18 17.15
C SER A 125 26.35 0.01 17.77
N GLN A 126 25.11 0.19 18.25
CA GLN A 126 24.31 -0.91 18.82
C GLN A 126 23.13 -1.39 17.95
N GLN A 127 22.95 -0.84 16.74
CA GLN A 127 21.79 -1.20 15.91
C GLN A 127 22.03 -2.38 14.95
N LYS A 128 23.09 -3.17 15.18
CA LYS A 128 23.39 -4.39 14.41
C LYS A 128 22.83 -5.68 15.02
N GLU A 129 22.24 -5.65 16.23
CA GLU A 129 21.77 -6.87 16.93
C GLU A 129 20.26 -7.13 16.88
N VAL A 130 19.42 -6.20 16.39
CA VAL A 130 17.95 -6.39 16.41
C VAL A 130 17.39 -6.96 15.09
N THR A 131 18.20 -7.04 14.03
CA THR A 131 17.81 -7.64 12.74
C THR A 131 18.28 -9.09 12.62
N GLN A 132 18.19 -9.86 13.70
CA GLN A 132 18.08 -11.32 13.64
C GLN A 132 16.71 -11.70 14.20
N LYS A 133 15.65 -11.18 13.56
CA LYS A 133 14.30 -11.66 13.81
C LYS A 133 14.26 -13.10 13.30
N ALA A 134 14.18 -14.03 14.25
CA ALA A 134 14.13 -15.46 14.04
C ALA A 134 13.26 -15.82 12.82
N LYS A 135 13.86 -16.56 11.89
CA LYS A 135 13.10 -17.43 10.99
C LYS A 135 12.36 -18.41 11.91
N HIS A 136 11.13 -18.10 12.26
CA HIS A 136 10.29 -19.00 13.04
C HIS A 136 9.92 -20.15 12.11
N GLU A 137 10.67 -21.25 12.18
CA GLU A 137 10.24 -22.49 11.54
C GLU A 137 8.99 -22.98 12.28
N PRO A 138 7.88 -23.24 11.57
CA PRO A 138 6.65 -23.67 12.22
C PRO A 138 6.91 -24.94 13.00
N SER A 139 6.42 -25.00 14.23
CA SER A 139 6.44 -26.26 14.96
C SER A 139 5.48 -27.25 14.28
N LYS A 140 5.75 -28.55 14.38
CA LYS A 140 4.88 -29.60 13.80
C LYS A 140 3.42 -29.48 14.26
N VAL A 141 3.20 -29.00 15.49
CA VAL A 141 1.87 -28.78 16.06
C VAL A 141 1.13 -27.63 15.36
N GLU A 142 1.84 -26.57 14.99
CA GLU A 142 1.27 -25.43 14.24
C GLU A 142 0.89 -25.86 12.83
N GLU A 143 1.78 -26.58 12.14
CA GLU A 143 1.52 -27.10 10.80
C GLU A 143 0.27 -28.01 10.78
N GLU A 144 0.12 -28.87 11.79
CA GLU A 144 -1.10 -29.68 11.95
C GLU A 144 -2.35 -28.84 12.24
N ALA A 145 -2.23 -27.75 13.00
CA ALA A 145 -3.35 -26.84 13.25
C ALA A 145 -3.81 -26.16 11.94
N PHE A 146 -2.87 -25.63 11.14
CA PHE A 146 -3.18 -25.00 9.85
C PHE A 146 -3.70 -26.01 8.82
N ARG A 147 -3.22 -27.26 8.83
CA ARG A 147 -3.71 -28.32 7.93
C ARG A 147 -5.19 -28.62 8.12
N HIS A 148 -5.69 -28.64 9.37
CA HIS A 148 -7.11 -28.93 9.66
C HIS A 148 -7.97 -27.66 9.76
N ALA A 149 -7.37 -26.47 9.74
CA ALA A 149 -8.10 -25.22 9.88
C ALA A 149 -9.17 -24.99 8.79
N PRO A 150 -8.93 -25.29 7.49
CA PRO A 150 -9.95 -25.12 6.47
C PRO A 150 -11.24 -25.92 6.74
N GLU A 151 -11.11 -27.14 7.26
CA GLU A 151 -12.27 -27.98 7.60
C GLU A 151 -13.03 -27.43 8.81
N LYS A 152 -12.32 -26.98 9.84
CA LYS A 152 -12.94 -26.33 11.01
C LYS A 152 -13.72 -25.07 10.61
N VAL A 153 -13.16 -24.25 9.71
CA VAL A 153 -13.86 -23.07 9.17
C VAL A 153 -15.11 -23.47 8.40
N ARG A 154 -15.02 -24.46 7.51
CA ARG A 154 -16.19 -24.96 6.77
C ARG A 154 -17.28 -25.47 7.70
N ALA A 155 -16.91 -26.20 8.75
CA ALA A 155 -17.86 -26.70 9.74
C ALA A 155 -18.53 -25.56 10.53
N ALA A 156 -17.75 -24.55 10.95
CA ALA A 156 -18.29 -23.39 11.66
C ALA A 156 -19.26 -22.55 10.78
N LEU A 157 -19.00 -22.49 9.48
CA LEU A 157 -19.81 -21.75 8.51
C LEU A 157 -20.98 -22.55 7.93
N ALA A 158 -21.09 -23.86 8.19
CA ALA A 158 -22.07 -24.73 7.53
C ALA A 158 -23.53 -24.27 7.70
N HIS A 159 -23.83 -23.53 8.78
CA HIS A 159 -25.17 -23.01 9.06
C HIS A 159 -25.37 -21.54 8.67
N GLN A 160 -24.34 -20.88 8.11
CA GLN A 160 -24.42 -19.48 7.71
C GLN A 160 -24.97 -19.37 6.29
N PRO A 161 -25.99 -18.53 6.04
CA PRO A 161 -26.52 -18.32 4.69
C PRO A 161 -25.47 -17.74 3.73
N SER A 162 -24.49 -17.00 4.27
CA SER A 162 -23.40 -16.39 3.51
C SER A 162 -22.19 -17.30 3.30
N ALA A 163 -22.27 -18.60 3.65
CA ALA A 163 -21.15 -19.53 3.51
C ALA A 163 -20.65 -19.65 2.06
N SER A 164 -21.54 -19.51 1.08
CA SER A 164 -21.21 -19.52 -0.36
C SER A 164 -20.31 -18.36 -0.79
N GLN A 165 -20.26 -17.28 -0.01
CA GLN A 165 -19.42 -16.12 -0.28
C GLN A 165 -18.02 -16.22 0.34
N VAL A 166 -17.76 -17.30 1.08
CA VAL A 166 -16.47 -17.51 1.76
C VAL A 166 -15.61 -18.48 0.98
N ASN A 167 -14.47 -18.00 0.52
CA ASN A 167 -13.41 -18.81 -0.07
C ASN A 167 -12.32 -19.06 0.97
N ILE A 168 -11.95 -20.33 1.12
CA ILE A 168 -10.98 -20.76 2.12
C ILE A 168 -9.79 -21.36 1.39
N GLY A 169 -8.63 -20.74 1.54
CA GLY A 169 -7.34 -21.25 1.10
C GLY A 169 -6.49 -21.65 2.30
N GLY A 170 -5.75 -22.74 2.18
CA GLY A 170 -4.77 -23.15 3.18
C GLY A 170 -3.43 -23.40 2.51
N PHE A 171 -2.39 -22.75 3.00
CA PHE A 171 -1.00 -23.14 2.78
C PHE A 171 -0.46 -23.76 4.07
N SER A 172 0.68 -24.47 4.02
CA SER A 172 1.22 -25.19 5.17
C SER A 172 1.30 -24.36 6.46
N ASN A 173 1.47 -23.04 6.34
CA ASN A 173 1.64 -22.13 7.47
C ASN A 173 0.69 -20.90 7.44
N GLU A 174 -0.33 -20.90 6.58
CA GLU A 174 -1.26 -19.76 6.46
C GLU A 174 -2.67 -20.27 6.18
N LEU A 175 -3.65 -19.73 6.91
CA LEU A 175 -5.06 -19.84 6.56
C LEU A 175 -5.54 -18.53 5.96
N ARG A 176 -5.95 -18.56 4.69
CA ARG A 176 -6.56 -17.43 4.01
C ARG A 176 -8.08 -17.62 3.96
N ILE A 177 -8.81 -16.67 4.54
CA ILE A 177 -10.27 -16.60 4.46
C ILE A 177 -10.63 -15.35 3.68
N SER A 178 -11.26 -15.51 2.52
CA SER A 178 -11.71 -14.41 1.67
C SER A 178 -13.23 -14.38 1.65
N ILE A 179 -13.83 -13.26 2.04
CA ILE A 179 -15.28 -13.06 2.07
C ILE A 179 -15.64 -12.07 0.97
N ALA A 180 -16.52 -12.48 0.05
CA ALA A 180 -16.99 -11.61 -1.03
C ALA A 180 -18.18 -10.76 -0.59
N ASP A 181 -18.17 -9.48 -0.96
CA ASP A 181 -19.31 -8.55 -0.81
C ASP A 181 -20.16 -8.64 -2.08
N ALA A 182 -21.14 -9.54 -2.11
CA ALA A 182 -21.93 -9.83 -3.31
C ALA A 182 -23.21 -8.98 -3.38
N GLU A 183 -23.65 -8.62 -4.60
CA GLU A 183 -24.81 -7.73 -4.82
C GLU A 183 -26.12 -8.22 -4.15
N HIS A 184 -26.39 -9.52 -4.21
CA HIS A 184 -27.63 -10.09 -3.65
C HIS A 184 -27.60 -10.31 -2.14
N GLN A 185 -26.42 -10.23 -1.52
CA GLN A 185 -26.25 -10.40 -0.08
C GLN A 185 -24.99 -9.64 0.34
N PRO A 186 -25.10 -8.31 0.46
CA PRO A 186 -23.95 -7.43 0.70
C PRO A 186 -23.52 -7.50 2.16
N MET A 187 -22.22 -7.55 2.41
CA MET A 187 -21.67 -7.63 3.77
C MET A 187 -21.77 -6.31 4.53
N PHE A 188 -21.84 -5.21 3.80
CA PHE A 188 -21.90 -3.85 4.34
C PHE A 188 -23.07 -3.09 3.73
N GLU A 189 -23.53 -2.04 4.40
CA GLU A 189 -24.48 -1.11 3.75
C GLU A 189 -23.79 -0.37 2.59
N LEU A 190 -24.59 0.04 1.60
CA LEU A 190 -24.08 0.61 0.37
C LEU A 190 -23.28 1.91 0.63
N GLY A 191 -22.00 1.90 0.27
CA GLY A 191 -21.11 3.05 0.47
C GLY A 191 -20.73 3.34 1.93
N THR A 192 -21.09 2.46 2.87
CA THR A 192 -20.69 2.57 4.28
C THR A 192 -19.72 1.45 4.68
N ALA A 193 -19.15 1.59 5.87
CA ALA A 193 -18.32 0.58 6.52
C ALA A 193 -19.08 -0.12 7.65
N VAL A 194 -20.41 0.04 7.71
CA VAL A 194 -21.26 -0.60 8.71
C VAL A 194 -21.57 -2.02 8.22
N PRO A 195 -21.15 -3.07 8.93
CA PRO A 195 -21.44 -4.45 8.55
C PRO A 195 -22.89 -4.77 8.83
N ASN A 196 -23.51 -5.55 7.94
CA ASN A 196 -24.88 -6.04 8.10
C ASN A 196 -24.95 -7.17 9.13
N GLU A 197 -26.14 -7.48 9.65
CA GLU A 197 -26.35 -8.51 10.68
C GLU A 197 -25.78 -9.89 10.29
N HIS A 198 -25.93 -10.30 9.03
CA HIS A 198 -25.39 -11.57 8.56
C HIS A 198 -23.86 -11.55 8.44
N ALA A 199 -23.25 -10.41 8.10
CA ALA A 199 -21.80 -10.26 8.09
C ALA A 199 -21.24 -10.37 9.51
N ILE A 200 -21.92 -9.74 10.48
CA ILE A 200 -21.59 -9.86 11.90
C ILE A 200 -21.72 -11.32 12.36
N ALA A 201 -22.81 -12.00 11.99
CA ALA A 201 -23.02 -13.41 12.33
C ALA A 201 -21.94 -14.33 11.73
N LEU A 202 -21.56 -14.10 10.47
CA LEU A 202 -20.49 -14.83 9.78
C LEU A 202 -19.14 -14.62 10.47
N LEU A 203 -18.76 -13.37 10.76
CA LEU A 203 -17.50 -13.06 11.44
C LEU A 203 -17.45 -13.67 12.84
N ARG A 204 -18.55 -13.59 13.61
CA ARG A 204 -18.65 -14.23 14.93
C ARG A 204 -18.54 -15.75 14.87
N ALA A 205 -19.05 -16.38 13.81
CA ALA A 205 -18.90 -17.83 13.62
C ALA A 205 -17.43 -18.25 13.39
N LEU A 206 -16.58 -17.34 12.88
CA LEU A 206 -15.15 -17.60 12.67
C LEU A 206 -14.33 -17.48 13.96
N VAL A 207 -14.78 -16.67 14.93
CA VAL A 207 -14.02 -16.37 16.16
C VAL A 207 -13.50 -17.62 16.89
N PRO A 208 -14.30 -18.67 17.16
CA PRO A 208 -13.81 -19.85 17.88
C PRO A 208 -12.69 -20.58 17.12
N VAL A 209 -12.75 -20.59 15.79
CA VAL A 209 -11.72 -21.23 14.96
C VAL A 209 -10.44 -20.41 15.00
N LEU A 210 -10.55 -19.08 14.82
CA LEU A 210 -9.42 -18.15 14.84
C LEU A 210 -8.71 -18.14 16.20
N GLN A 211 -9.44 -18.17 17.31
CA GLN A 211 -8.86 -18.22 18.67
C GLN A 211 -8.08 -19.51 18.96
N SER A 212 -8.44 -20.62 18.29
CA SER A 212 -7.76 -21.91 18.46
C SER A 212 -6.44 -22.02 17.68
N MET A 213 -6.16 -21.06 16.79
CA MET A 213 -4.99 -21.09 15.92
C MET A 213 -3.86 -20.21 16.44
N PRO A 214 -2.60 -20.67 16.34
CA PRO A 214 -1.44 -19.86 16.61
C PRO A 214 -1.18 -18.87 15.46
N GLY A 215 -0.45 -17.80 15.75
CA GLY A 215 -0.02 -16.82 14.74
C GLY A 215 -0.74 -15.49 14.81
N MET A 216 -0.43 -14.62 13.84
CA MET A 216 -0.99 -13.27 13.75
C MET A 216 -2.17 -13.25 12.78
N LEU A 217 -3.23 -12.55 13.15
CA LEU A 217 -4.36 -12.26 12.26
C LEU A 217 -4.08 -10.96 11.50
N SER A 218 -4.09 -11.03 10.17
CA SER A 218 -4.13 -9.86 9.28
C SER A 218 -5.52 -9.72 8.69
N ILE A 219 -6.04 -8.50 8.62
CA ILE A 219 -7.37 -8.20 8.06
C ILE A 219 -7.19 -7.14 6.98
N ASP A 220 -7.45 -7.54 5.74
CA ASP A 220 -7.36 -6.66 4.57
C ASP A 220 -8.76 -6.39 4.01
N GLY A 221 -9.05 -5.11 3.75
CA GLY A 221 -10.30 -4.67 3.13
C GLY A 221 -10.08 -4.37 1.65
N PHE A 222 -10.99 -4.83 0.80
CA PHE A 222 -11.02 -4.50 -0.63
C PHE A 222 -12.35 -3.83 -0.98
N THR A 223 -12.31 -2.91 -1.93
CA THR A 223 -13.47 -2.24 -2.52
C THR A 223 -13.29 -2.22 -4.03
N ASP A 224 -14.37 -1.98 -4.78
CA ASP A 224 -14.31 -1.89 -6.23
C ASP A 224 -13.43 -0.71 -6.73
N ALA A 225 -13.16 -0.72 -8.04
CA ALA A 225 -12.40 0.32 -8.72
C ALA A 225 -13.29 1.39 -9.36
N THR A 226 -14.57 1.52 -8.93
CA THR A 226 -15.48 2.47 -9.57
C THR A 226 -15.00 3.91 -9.37
N PRO A 227 -14.99 4.77 -10.42
CA PRO A 227 -14.51 6.14 -10.32
C PRO A 227 -15.31 6.95 -9.31
N TYR A 228 -14.59 7.56 -8.38
CA TYR A 228 -15.17 8.26 -7.26
C TYR A 228 -15.80 9.62 -7.64
N GLN A 229 -16.96 9.92 -7.07
CA GLN A 229 -17.62 11.23 -7.19
C GLN A 229 -17.04 12.23 -6.16
N PRO A 230 -16.59 13.43 -6.57
CA PRO A 230 -16.06 14.42 -5.64
C PRO A 230 -17.06 14.76 -4.51
N GLY A 231 -16.63 14.62 -3.25
CA GLY A 231 -17.41 14.96 -2.04
C GLY A 231 -17.82 13.79 -1.10
N LYS A 232 -17.52 12.53 -1.41
CA LYS A 232 -17.86 11.32 -0.61
C LYS A 232 -16.65 10.59 0.05
N LYS A 233 -16.88 9.39 0.60
CA LYS A 233 -15.88 8.36 0.97
C LYS A 233 -14.93 8.00 -0.20
N THR A 234 -13.61 8.19 -0.16
CA THR A 234 -12.72 7.55 -1.14
C THR A 234 -12.66 6.05 -0.92
N ASN A 235 -12.48 5.25 -1.98
CA ASN A 235 -12.42 3.78 -1.89
C ASN A 235 -11.29 3.30 -0.95
N TRP A 236 -10.17 4.03 -0.91
CA TRP A 236 -9.07 3.77 0.02
C TRP A 236 -9.48 3.94 1.49
N LEU A 237 -10.24 4.99 1.82
CA LEU A 237 -10.74 5.17 3.17
C LEU A 237 -11.84 4.15 3.49
N LEU A 238 -12.69 3.82 2.52
CA LEU A 238 -13.76 2.85 2.69
C LEU A 238 -13.23 1.45 2.98
N SER A 239 -12.20 1.01 2.25
CA SER A 239 -11.57 -0.30 2.47
C SER A 239 -10.93 -0.40 3.85
N ALA A 240 -10.18 0.63 4.28
CA ALA A 240 -9.58 0.69 5.61
C ALA A 240 -10.63 0.66 6.73
N LEU A 241 -11.73 1.42 6.58
CA LEU A 241 -12.82 1.43 7.54
C LEU A 241 -13.56 0.08 7.61
N ARG A 242 -13.76 -0.60 6.48
CA ARG A 242 -14.37 -1.94 6.44
C ARG A 242 -13.49 -3.00 7.12
N ALA A 243 -12.17 -2.92 6.94
CA ALA A 243 -11.22 -3.78 7.64
C ALA A 243 -11.27 -3.54 9.17
N GLU A 244 -11.32 -2.28 9.60
CA GLU A 244 -11.47 -1.95 11.03
C GLU A 244 -12.82 -2.40 11.61
N ALA A 245 -13.91 -2.25 10.85
CA ALA A 245 -15.21 -2.74 11.26
C ALA A 245 -15.21 -4.26 11.44
N ALA A 246 -14.63 -5.01 10.49
CA ALA A 246 -14.47 -6.46 10.62
C ALA A 246 -13.62 -6.84 11.84
N ARG A 247 -12.50 -6.15 12.07
CA ARG A 247 -11.67 -6.31 13.27
C ARG A 247 -12.49 -6.11 14.55
N SER A 248 -13.30 -5.05 14.63
CA SER A 248 -14.10 -4.73 15.81
C SER A 248 -15.13 -5.80 16.18
N VAL A 249 -15.57 -6.60 15.22
CA VAL A 249 -16.49 -7.74 15.44
C VAL A 249 -15.75 -8.98 15.94
N LEU A 250 -14.46 -9.11 15.63
CA LEU A 250 -13.63 -10.27 15.96
C LEU A 250 -12.94 -10.19 17.33
N VAL A 251 -12.87 -8.98 17.91
CA VAL A 251 -12.31 -8.71 19.25
C VAL A 251 -13.38 -8.87 20.32
#